data_AF-A0A9Q9D5V1-F1
#
_entry.id   AF-A0A9Q9D5V1-F1
#
_cell.length_a   1.000
_cell.length_b   1.000
_cell.length_c   1.000
_cell.angle_alpha   90.00
_cell.angle_beta   90.00
_cell.angle_gamma   90.00
#
_symmetry.space_group_name_H-M   'P 1'
#
loop_
_entity.id
_entity.type
_entity.pdbx_description
1 polymer ?
#
loop_
_entity_poly.entity_id
_entity_poly.type
_entity_poly.pdbx_seq_one_letter_code
_entity_poly.pdbx_strand_id
1 'polypeptide(L)'
;MIEFKINGGDLLTALIALLALWYTIYSTKENQKKSVLPYFIIEPFNTKIDTTEFTETPLADYRVLITKENKISRLDKWGLKEREIIKKKVPCGTGWTYDYNLPVSMKLTNTGKSVAVSFSLVLDGKFSPPQKISVNEEVVVSVLLEDPFIKSNFFINFRDIYGNQYKEKIEFYDGRLHLNPSLKKVRFSKIKYIIRKMKSRRIIREQTSQENNKE
;
A
#
# COMPACT_ATOMS: atom_id res chain seq x y z
N MET A 1 -18.77 8.46 62.39
CA MET A 1 -19.12 9.11 61.11
C MET A 1 -17.80 9.50 60.47
N ILE A 2 -17.38 8.81 59.39
CA ILE A 2 -16.08 9.08 58.75
C ILE A 2 -16.27 10.32 57.88
N GLU A 3 -15.75 11.47 58.32
CA GLU A 3 -15.72 12.69 57.51
C GLU A 3 -14.73 12.48 56.36
N PHE A 4 -15.24 12.26 55.15
CA PHE A 4 -14.44 12.39 53.95
C PHE A 4 -14.14 13.87 53.69
N LYS A 5 -13.11 14.40 54.36
CA LYS A 5 -12.48 15.68 53.97
C LYS A 5 -11.65 15.44 52.72
N ILE A 6 -12.33 15.31 51.58
CA ILE A 6 -11.66 15.30 50.29
C ILE A 6 -11.18 16.73 50.04
N ASN A 7 -9.88 16.94 50.20
CA ASN A 7 -9.27 18.22 49.97
C ASN A 7 -9.34 18.51 48.46
N GLY A 8 -9.80 19.70 48.06
CA GLY A 8 -9.94 20.05 46.63
C GLY A 8 -8.63 19.90 45.85
N GLY A 9 -7.49 20.04 46.55
CA GLY A 9 -6.16 19.75 46.01
C GLY A 9 -5.96 18.28 45.61
N ASP A 10 -6.42 17.32 46.43
CA ASP A 10 -6.29 15.88 46.17
C ASP A 10 -7.13 15.45 44.96
N LEU A 11 -8.29 16.09 44.78
CA LEU A 11 -9.17 15.84 43.64
C LEU A 11 -8.55 16.37 42.34
N LEU A 12 -7.83 17.51 42.41
CA LEU A 12 -7.10 18.07 41.29
C LEU A 12 -5.88 17.20 40.89
N THR A 13 -5.10 16.73 41.86
CA THR A 13 -3.97 15.82 41.59
C THR A 13 -4.42 14.49 41.01
N ALA A 14 -5.53 13.92 41.50
CA ALA A 14 -6.13 12.72 40.93
C ALA A 14 -6.56 12.93 39.47
N LEU A 15 -7.16 14.09 39.15
CA LEU A 15 -7.55 14.44 37.79
C LEU A 15 -6.34 14.58 36.86
N ILE A 16 -5.28 15.27 37.31
CA ILE A 16 -4.05 15.45 36.54
C ILE A 16 -3.38 14.09 36.29
N ALA A 17 -3.34 13.21 37.28
CA ALA A 17 -2.79 11.86 37.14
C ALA A 17 -3.58 11.03 36.12
N LEU A 18 -4.92 11.10 36.16
CA LEU A 18 -5.78 10.43 35.18
C LEU A 18 -5.57 10.96 33.75
N LEU A 19 -5.45 12.28 33.57
CA LEU A 19 -5.18 12.89 32.27
C LEU A 19 -3.79 12.52 31.73
N ALA A 20 -2.77 12.49 32.60
CA ALA A 20 -1.42 12.06 32.24
C ALA A 20 -1.40 10.58 31.83
N LEU A 21 -2.12 9.72 32.55
CA LEU A 21 -2.22 8.30 32.26
C LEU A 21 -2.97 8.06 30.94
N TRP A 22 -4.08 8.76 30.73
CA TRP A 22 -4.82 8.76 29.46
C TRP A 22 -3.94 9.21 28.30
N TYR A 23 -3.23 10.33 28.45
CA TYR A 23 -2.32 10.85 27.43
C TYR A 23 -1.19 9.86 27.15
N THR A 24 -0.64 9.22 28.18
CA THR A 24 0.43 8.22 28.02
C THR A 24 -0.09 7.00 27.27
N ILE A 25 -1.24 6.46 27.63
CA ILE A 25 -1.87 5.34 26.91
C ILE A 25 -2.14 5.74 25.45
N TYR A 26 -2.73 6.92 25.22
CA TYR A 26 -3.05 7.40 23.87
C TYR A 26 -1.79 7.62 23.03
N SER A 27 -0.80 8.33 23.56
CA SER A 27 0.48 8.62 22.91
C SER A 27 1.27 7.34 22.63
N THR A 28 1.31 6.41 23.58
CA THR A 28 1.99 5.11 23.37
C THR A 28 1.29 4.30 22.29
N LYS A 29 -0.05 4.27 22.29
CA LYS A 29 -0.85 3.60 21.25
C LYS A 29 -0.64 4.25 19.87
N GLU A 30 -0.56 5.57 19.79
CA GLU A 30 -0.35 6.29 18.52
C GLU A 30 1.10 6.17 18.02
N ASN A 31 2.08 6.20 18.90
CA ASN A 31 3.49 6.01 18.56
C ASN A 31 3.79 4.58 18.16
N GLN A 32 3.21 3.58 18.84
CA GLN A 32 3.23 2.19 18.40
C GLN A 32 2.61 2.05 17.01
N LYS A 33 1.42 2.62 16.77
CA LYS A 33 0.80 2.61 15.42
C LYS A 33 1.73 3.20 14.34
N LYS A 34 2.48 4.26 14.63
CA LYS A 34 3.43 4.89 13.69
C LYS A 34 4.70 4.07 13.48
N SER A 35 5.20 3.37 14.50
CA SER A 35 6.37 2.49 14.35
C SER A 35 6.06 1.16 13.64
N VAL A 36 4.77 0.87 13.50
CA VAL A 36 4.20 -0.40 13.06
C VAL A 36 3.61 -0.34 11.64
N LEU A 37 3.66 0.82 10.99
CA LEU A 37 3.15 0.97 9.63
C LEU A 37 3.91 0.01 8.69
N PRO A 38 3.21 -0.93 8.02
CA PRO A 38 3.86 -1.77 7.03
C PRO A 38 4.36 -0.89 5.90
N TYR A 39 5.65 -0.99 5.61
CA TYR A 39 6.27 -0.31 4.49
C TYR A 39 6.47 -1.36 3.40
N PHE A 40 5.69 -1.26 2.33
CA PHE A 40 5.83 -2.11 1.16
C PHE A 40 6.43 -1.31 0.03
N ILE A 41 7.47 -1.87 -0.57
CA ILE A 41 8.00 -1.39 -1.83
C ILE A 41 7.37 -2.26 -2.92
N ILE A 42 6.64 -1.63 -3.84
CA ILE A 42 6.08 -2.28 -5.02
C ILE A 42 6.88 -1.79 -6.21
N GLU A 43 7.57 -2.71 -6.87
CA GLU A 43 8.43 -2.40 -8.01
C GLU A 43 8.01 -3.22 -9.22
N PRO A 44 8.09 -2.65 -10.44
CA PRO A 44 7.91 -3.44 -11.65
C PRO A 44 9.02 -4.48 -11.71
N PHE A 45 8.66 -5.70 -12.08
CA PHE A 45 9.60 -6.81 -12.08
C PHE A 45 9.55 -7.53 -13.42
N ASN A 46 10.68 -7.57 -14.11
CA ASN A 46 10.76 -8.21 -15.42
C ASN A 46 10.92 -9.73 -15.24
N THR A 47 9.80 -10.45 -15.28
CA THR A 47 9.80 -11.90 -15.47
C THR A 47 9.88 -12.22 -16.95
N LYS A 48 10.88 -13.01 -17.36
CA LYS A 48 10.93 -13.59 -18.69
C LYS A 48 10.08 -14.83 -18.71
N ILE A 49 9.11 -14.88 -19.61
CA ILE A 49 8.27 -16.05 -19.80
C ILE A 49 8.75 -16.75 -21.05
N ASP A 50 9.15 -18.01 -20.90
CA ASP A 50 9.40 -18.85 -22.06
C ASP A 50 8.06 -19.13 -22.74
N THR A 51 7.85 -18.63 -23.95
CA THR A 51 6.60 -18.83 -24.70
C THR A 51 6.45 -20.24 -25.28
N THR A 52 7.50 -21.06 -25.21
CA THR A 52 7.47 -22.47 -25.65
C THR A 52 7.00 -23.40 -24.53
N GLU A 53 7.56 -23.23 -23.32
CA GLU A 53 7.26 -24.09 -22.15
C GLU A 53 6.31 -23.41 -21.13
N PHE A 54 6.01 -22.12 -21.29
CA PHE A 54 5.21 -21.28 -20.38
C PHE A 54 5.71 -21.31 -18.94
N THR A 55 7.03 -21.39 -18.80
CA THR A 55 7.75 -21.31 -17.53
C THR A 55 8.32 -19.91 -17.34
N GLU A 56 8.09 -19.34 -16.16
CA GLU A 56 8.53 -17.99 -15.81
C GLU A 56 9.90 -18.05 -15.14
N THR A 57 10.83 -17.21 -15.59
CA THR A 57 12.11 -16.98 -14.93
C THR A 57 12.26 -15.50 -14.59
N PRO A 58 12.44 -15.15 -13.31
CA PRO A 58 12.28 -16.01 -12.12
C PRO A 58 10.81 -16.38 -11.86
N LEU A 59 10.60 -17.43 -11.04
CA LEU A 59 9.30 -18.02 -10.76
C LEU A 59 8.42 -17.03 -9.98
N ALA A 60 7.18 -16.80 -10.42
CA ALA A 60 6.22 -16.03 -9.64
C ALA A 60 5.70 -16.83 -8.44
N ASP A 61 5.65 -16.19 -7.28
CA ASP A 61 5.12 -16.75 -6.03
C ASP A 61 3.58 -16.68 -5.98
N TYR A 62 3.00 -15.71 -6.70
CA TYR A 62 1.57 -15.46 -6.69
C TYR A 62 1.05 -15.11 -8.09
N ARG A 63 0.21 -15.98 -8.66
CA ARG A 63 -0.37 -15.78 -10.00
C ARG A 63 -1.84 -15.42 -9.90
N VAL A 64 -2.23 -14.42 -10.67
CA VAL A 64 -3.60 -13.89 -10.67
C VAL A 64 -4.06 -13.67 -12.10
N LEU A 65 -5.28 -14.12 -12.39
CA LEU A 65 -6.00 -13.78 -13.60
C LEU A 65 -7.04 -12.70 -13.28
N ILE A 66 -7.04 -11.63 -14.07
CA ILE A 66 -8.12 -10.64 -14.11
C ILE A 66 -8.96 -10.91 -15.35
N THR A 67 -10.24 -11.24 -15.14
CA THR A 67 -11.16 -11.53 -16.25
C THR A 67 -11.73 -10.27 -16.88
N LYS A 68 -12.33 -10.39 -18.07
CA LYS A 68 -13.06 -9.29 -18.75
C LYS A 68 -14.20 -8.70 -17.92
N GLU A 69 -14.73 -9.49 -16.99
CA GLU A 69 -15.79 -9.09 -16.06
C GLU A 69 -15.25 -8.43 -14.78
N ASN A 70 -13.97 -8.03 -14.75
CA ASN A 70 -13.27 -7.51 -13.58
C ASN A 70 -13.36 -8.43 -12.36
N LYS A 71 -13.20 -9.74 -12.56
CA LYS A 71 -13.06 -10.70 -11.45
C LYS A 71 -11.59 -11.09 -11.28
N ILE A 72 -11.14 -11.16 -10.02
CA ILE A 72 -9.83 -11.70 -9.66
C ILE A 72 -9.95 -13.18 -9.35
N SER A 73 -9.09 -13.99 -9.95
CA SER A 73 -8.92 -15.41 -9.63
C SER A 73 -7.45 -15.70 -9.36
N ARG A 74 -7.15 -16.22 -8.15
CA ARG A 74 -5.81 -16.74 -7.82
C ARG A 74 -5.62 -18.07 -8.54
N LEU A 75 -4.43 -18.26 -9.10
CA LEU A 75 -4.01 -19.49 -9.75
C LEU A 75 -2.73 -20.02 -9.10
N ASP A 76 -2.61 -21.34 -9.01
CA ASP A 76 -1.35 -21.97 -8.56
C ASP A 76 -0.35 -22.02 -9.73
N LYS A 77 -0.85 -22.35 -10.93
CA LYS A 77 -0.09 -22.44 -12.19
C LYS A 77 -0.90 -21.91 -13.37
N TRP A 78 -0.23 -21.52 -14.45
CA TRP A 78 -0.89 -21.17 -15.70
C TRP A 78 -1.48 -22.41 -16.37
N GLY A 79 -2.81 -22.51 -16.36
CA GLY A 79 -3.56 -23.57 -17.00
C GLY A 79 -3.67 -23.39 -18.51
N LEU A 80 -4.47 -24.26 -19.15
CA LEU A 80 -4.66 -24.23 -20.60
C LEU A 80 -5.30 -22.91 -21.07
N LYS A 81 -6.33 -22.45 -20.36
CA LYS A 81 -7.03 -21.20 -20.66
C LYS A 81 -6.06 -20.00 -20.61
N GLU A 82 -5.22 -19.93 -19.58
CA GLU A 82 -4.29 -18.82 -19.41
C GLU A 82 -3.19 -18.86 -20.47
N ARG A 83 -2.71 -20.05 -20.85
CA ARG A 83 -1.75 -20.21 -21.95
C ARG A 83 -2.33 -19.73 -23.29
N GLU A 84 -3.60 -19.96 -23.55
CA GLU A 84 -4.28 -19.43 -24.75
C GLU A 84 -4.31 -17.90 -24.75
N ILE A 85 -4.60 -17.29 -23.60
CA ILE A 85 -4.57 -15.83 -23.42
C ILE A 85 -3.16 -15.29 -23.68
N ILE A 86 -2.13 -15.94 -23.14
CA ILE A 86 -0.72 -15.53 -23.31
C ILE A 86 -0.29 -15.63 -24.79
N LYS A 87 -0.72 -16.70 -25.48
CA LYS A 87 -0.43 -16.90 -26.92
C LYS A 87 -1.12 -15.89 -27.82
N LYS A 88 -2.12 -15.15 -27.33
CA LYS A 88 -2.81 -14.13 -28.10
C LYS A 88 -1.84 -12.98 -28.43
N LYS A 89 -1.66 -12.75 -29.72
CA LYS A 89 -0.93 -11.59 -30.24
C LYS A 89 -1.79 -10.33 -30.12
N VAL A 90 -1.20 -9.26 -29.62
CA VAL A 90 -1.82 -7.96 -29.35
C VAL A 90 -1.04 -6.89 -30.12
N PRO A 91 -1.72 -6.01 -30.88
CA PRO A 91 -1.03 -4.96 -31.62
C PRO A 91 -0.42 -3.92 -30.68
N CYS A 92 0.83 -3.53 -30.94
CA CYS A 92 1.54 -2.47 -30.23
C CYS A 92 1.57 -1.19 -31.08
N GLY A 93 0.74 -0.20 -30.73
CA GLY A 93 0.77 1.15 -31.34
C GLY A 93 0.30 1.25 -32.80
N THR A 94 0.54 2.40 -33.43
CA THR A 94 0.31 2.63 -34.88
C THR A 94 1.45 2.00 -35.69
N GLY A 95 1.44 0.68 -35.78
CA GLY A 95 2.40 -0.12 -36.53
C GLY A 95 2.02 -1.60 -36.46
N TRP A 96 2.34 -2.38 -37.51
CA TRP A 96 2.00 -3.81 -37.65
C TRP A 96 2.79 -4.74 -36.71
N THR A 97 3.32 -4.23 -35.60
CA THR A 97 4.06 -5.00 -34.61
C THR A 97 3.10 -5.59 -33.59
N TYR A 98 3.24 -6.89 -33.33
CA TYR A 98 2.42 -7.61 -32.35
C TYR A 98 3.30 -8.15 -31.22
N ASP A 99 2.89 -7.92 -29.97
CA ASP A 99 3.44 -8.57 -28.79
C ASP A 99 2.47 -9.62 -28.24
N TYR A 100 2.99 -10.54 -27.44
CA TYR A 100 2.15 -11.48 -26.68
C TYR A 100 1.53 -10.78 -25.47
N ASN A 101 0.32 -11.19 -25.07
CA ASN A 101 -0.33 -10.72 -23.85
C ASN A 101 0.32 -11.35 -22.61
N LEU A 102 1.53 -10.93 -22.29
CA LEU A 102 2.30 -11.47 -21.19
C LEU A 102 1.76 -10.96 -19.83
N PRO A 103 1.72 -11.82 -18.80
CA PRO A 103 1.51 -11.40 -17.43
C PRO A 103 2.45 -10.27 -17.03
N VAL A 104 1.90 -9.27 -16.34
CA VAL A 104 2.69 -8.17 -15.79
C VAL A 104 3.04 -8.51 -14.36
N SER A 105 4.34 -8.50 -14.07
CA SER A 105 4.87 -8.90 -12.78
C SER A 105 5.32 -7.70 -11.96
N MET A 106 5.07 -7.79 -10.66
CA MET A 106 5.51 -6.81 -9.67
C MET A 106 6.13 -7.52 -8.47
N LYS A 107 7.18 -6.92 -7.93
CA LYS A 107 7.82 -7.39 -6.71
C LYS A 107 7.27 -6.60 -5.53
N LEU A 108 6.80 -7.31 -4.52
CA LEU A 108 6.39 -6.77 -3.23
C LEU A 108 7.49 -7.07 -2.22
N THR A 109 8.12 -6.03 -1.66
CA THR A 109 9.13 -6.18 -0.61
C THR A 109 8.61 -5.61 0.70
N ASN A 110 8.48 -6.47 1.73
CA ASN A 110 8.11 -6.03 3.06
C ASN A 110 9.32 -5.41 3.77
N THR A 111 9.37 -4.10 3.83
CA THR A 111 10.48 -3.33 4.44
C THR A 111 10.07 -2.66 5.75
N GLY A 112 8.86 -2.96 6.26
CA GLY A 112 8.39 -2.49 7.57
C GLY A 112 9.10 -3.20 8.72
N LYS A 113 9.23 -2.53 9.86
CA LYS A 113 9.73 -3.16 11.10
C LYS A 113 8.65 -4.08 11.69
N SER A 114 8.57 -5.32 11.19
CA SER A 114 7.89 -6.45 11.85
C SER A 114 6.36 -6.48 11.86
N VAL A 115 5.67 -6.10 10.77
CA VAL A 115 4.21 -5.94 10.90
C VAL A 115 3.30 -6.52 9.83
N ALA A 116 3.57 -6.38 8.53
CA ALA A 116 2.67 -7.02 7.60
C ALA A 116 2.81 -8.54 7.70
N VAL A 117 1.71 -9.21 8.02
CA VAL A 117 1.65 -10.67 8.17
C VAL A 117 1.12 -11.30 6.89
N SER A 118 0.24 -10.59 6.19
CA SER A 118 -0.34 -11.07 4.95
C SER A 118 -0.78 -9.96 4.03
N PHE A 119 -0.93 -10.31 2.75
CA PHE A 119 -1.54 -9.46 1.74
C PHE A 119 -2.62 -10.23 0.95
N SER A 120 -3.60 -9.53 0.42
CA SER A 120 -4.57 -10.05 -0.56
C SER A 120 -4.82 -9.01 -1.64
N LEU A 121 -5.24 -9.47 -2.82
CA LEU A 121 -5.66 -8.60 -3.91
C LEU A 121 -7.18 -8.46 -3.88
N VAL A 122 -7.67 -7.26 -4.17
CA VAL A 122 -9.10 -6.94 -4.16
C VAL A 122 -9.48 -6.20 -5.42
N LEU A 123 -10.50 -6.72 -6.11
CA LEU A 123 -11.12 -6.08 -7.26
C LEU A 123 -12.64 -6.21 -7.08
N ASP A 124 -13.36 -5.09 -7.18
CA ASP A 124 -14.81 -5.01 -7.05
C ASP A 124 -15.37 -5.78 -5.83
N GLY A 125 -14.70 -5.64 -4.69
CA GLY A 125 -15.09 -6.27 -3.43
C GLY A 125 -14.81 -7.77 -3.33
N LYS A 126 -14.23 -8.39 -4.35
CA LYS A 126 -13.78 -9.79 -4.33
C LYS A 126 -12.33 -9.87 -3.92
N PHE A 127 -12.04 -10.74 -2.96
CA PHE A 127 -10.72 -10.90 -2.36
C PHE A 127 -10.05 -12.17 -2.87
N SER A 128 -8.76 -12.08 -3.18
CA SER A 128 -7.92 -13.26 -3.34
C SER A 128 -7.57 -13.86 -1.97
N PRO A 129 -7.26 -15.17 -1.88
CA PRO A 129 -6.81 -15.78 -0.63
C PRO A 129 -5.58 -15.04 -0.06
N PRO A 130 -5.56 -14.75 1.25
CA PRO A 130 -4.45 -14.01 1.85
C PRO A 130 -3.17 -14.82 1.79
N GLN A 131 -2.11 -14.20 1.30
CA GLN A 131 -0.77 -14.76 1.23
C GLN A 131 0.06 -14.20 2.38
N LYS A 132 0.74 -15.07 3.12
CA LYS A 132 1.64 -14.63 4.19
C LYS A 132 2.89 -13.99 3.59
N ILE A 133 3.42 -12.99 4.27
CA ILE A 133 4.68 -12.33 3.91
C ILE A 133 5.41 -11.92 5.18
N SER A 134 6.68 -12.30 5.29
CA SER A 134 7.55 -12.01 6.42
C SER A 134 8.31 -10.70 6.19
N VAL A 135 9.01 -10.22 7.22
CA VAL A 135 9.85 -9.02 7.09
C VAL A 135 11.04 -9.33 6.19
N ASN A 136 11.38 -8.39 5.31
CA ASN A 136 12.41 -8.51 4.28
C ASN A 136 12.18 -9.66 3.30
N GLU A 137 10.99 -10.24 3.29
CA GLU A 137 10.59 -11.21 2.26
C GLU A 137 10.17 -10.46 1.00
N GLU A 138 10.62 -10.97 -0.13
CA GLU A 138 10.23 -10.53 -1.46
C GLU A 138 9.22 -11.53 -2.01
N VAL A 139 8.10 -11.02 -2.51
CA VAL A 139 7.08 -11.85 -3.17
C VAL A 139 6.82 -11.29 -4.55
N VAL A 140 6.95 -12.14 -5.57
CA VAL A 140 6.66 -11.80 -6.96
C VAL A 140 5.20 -12.13 -7.26
N VAL A 141 4.42 -11.08 -7.58
CA VAL A 141 3.03 -11.20 -8.01
C VAL A 141 2.96 -10.99 -9.52
N SER A 142 2.45 -11.98 -10.23
CA SER A 142 2.23 -11.94 -11.68
C SER A 142 0.74 -11.89 -11.99
N VAL A 143 0.35 -10.86 -12.73
CA VAL A 143 -1.04 -10.59 -13.07
C VAL A 143 -1.23 -10.74 -14.57
N LEU A 144 -2.06 -11.68 -14.98
CA LEU A 144 -2.50 -11.87 -16.36
C LEU A 144 -3.85 -11.18 -16.56
N LEU A 145 -3.98 -10.40 -17.63
CA LEU A 145 -5.24 -9.78 -18.03
C LEU A 145 -5.88 -10.61 -19.14
N GLU A 146 -7.14 -11.01 -18.98
CA GLU A 146 -7.88 -11.76 -20.02
C GLU A 146 -8.13 -10.90 -21.28
N ASP A 147 -8.28 -9.59 -21.10
CA ASP A 147 -8.26 -8.61 -22.19
C ASP A 147 -7.16 -7.56 -21.92
N PRO A 148 -6.17 -7.43 -22.83
CA PRO A 148 -5.04 -6.52 -22.67
C PRO A 148 -5.47 -5.04 -22.62
N PHE A 149 -6.65 -4.69 -23.10
CA PHE A 149 -7.12 -3.29 -23.10
C PHE A 149 -8.00 -2.95 -21.89
N ILE A 150 -8.12 -3.87 -20.92
CA ILE A 150 -8.88 -3.61 -19.69
C ILE A 150 -8.22 -2.47 -18.91
N LYS A 151 -9.03 -1.47 -18.55
CA LYS A 151 -8.72 -0.52 -17.48
C LYS A 151 -9.26 -1.09 -16.18
N SER A 152 -8.38 -1.62 -15.34
CA SER A 152 -8.75 -2.21 -14.05
C SER A 152 -7.96 -1.57 -12.92
N ASN A 153 -8.66 -1.31 -11.82
CA ASN A 153 -8.08 -0.80 -10.59
C ASN A 153 -8.26 -1.88 -9.52
N PHE A 154 -7.18 -2.50 -9.10
CA PHE A 154 -7.24 -3.45 -7.98
C PHE A 154 -6.48 -2.88 -6.78
N PHE A 155 -6.85 -3.32 -5.58
CA PHE A 155 -6.18 -2.94 -4.35
C PHE A 155 -5.35 -4.10 -3.84
N ILE A 156 -4.13 -3.83 -3.39
CA ILE A 156 -3.45 -4.74 -2.47
C ILE A 156 -3.84 -4.34 -1.06
N ASN A 157 -4.52 -5.24 -0.38
CA ASN A 157 -4.85 -5.10 1.04
C ASN A 157 -3.79 -5.81 1.87
N PHE A 158 -3.15 -5.08 2.77
CA PHE A 158 -2.17 -5.60 3.70
C PHE A 158 -2.77 -5.66 5.10
N ARG A 159 -2.50 -6.76 5.82
CA ARG A 159 -2.90 -6.90 7.21
C ARG A 159 -1.68 -6.95 8.11
N ASP A 160 -1.76 -6.17 9.18
CA ASP A 160 -0.72 -6.02 10.17
C ASP A 160 -0.94 -6.98 11.37
N ILE A 161 0.04 -7.16 12.27
CA ILE A 161 -0.08 -8.04 13.45
C ILE A 161 -1.20 -7.63 14.43
N TYR A 162 -1.64 -6.36 14.39
CA TYR A 162 -2.72 -5.83 15.22
C TYR A 162 -4.08 -5.88 14.52
N GLY A 163 -4.12 -6.45 13.31
CA GLY A 163 -5.32 -6.57 12.50
C GLY A 163 -5.71 -5.31 11.73
N ASN A 164 -4.89 -4.25 11.74
CA ASN A 164 -5.13 -3.08 10.91
C ASN A 164 -4.96 -3.45 9.43
N GLN A 165 -5.83 -2.89 8.60
CA GLN A 165 -5.81 -3.08 7.16
C GLN A 165 -5.32 -1.82 6.46
N TYR A 166 -4.37 -1.99 5.55
CA TYR A 166 -3.85 -0.94 4.69
C TYR A 166 -4.19 -1.32 3.25
N LYS A 167 -4.61 -0.36 2.43
CA LYS A 167 -5.00 -0.60 1.04
C LYS A 167 -4.14 0.25 0.13
N GLU A 168 -3.50 -0.36 -0.85
CA GLU A 168 -2.77 0.34 -1.90
C GLU A 168 -3.43 0.09 -3.24
N LYS A 169 -3.71 1.15 -3.99
CA LYS A 169 -4.34 1.05 -5.30
C LYS A 169 -3.28 0.77 -6.36
N ILE A 170 -3.53 -0.20 -7.21
CA ILE A 170 -2.74 -0.50 -8.40
C ILE A 170 -3.65 -0.39 -9.61
N GLU A 171 -3.15 0.32 -10.63
CA GLU A 171 -3.92 0.65 -11.82
C GLU A 171 -3.25 0.01 -13.03
N PHE A 172 -4.05 -0.66 -13.86
CA PHE A 172 -3.65 -1.09 -15.19
C PHE A 172 -4.29 -0.16 -16.22
N TYR A 173 -3.47 0.37 -17.12
CA TYR A 173 -3.91 1.14 -18.28
C TYR A 173 -3.36 0.48 -19.54
N ASP A 174 -4.25 0.06 -20.43
CA ASP A 174 -3.93 -0.57 -21.72
C ASP A 174 -2.87 -1.67 -21.59
N GLY A 175 -3.05 -2.55 -20.60
CA GLY A 175 -2.18 -3.70 -20.36
C GLY A 175 -0.88 -3.37 -19.65
N ARG A 176 -0.65 -2.10 -19.32
CA ARG A 176 0.56 -1.64 -18.62
C ARG A 176 0.24 -1.37 -17.17
N LEU A 177 1.11 -1.88 -16.31
CA LEU A 177 1.07 -1.57 -14.89
C LEU A 177 1.46 -0.11 -14.69
N HIS A 178 0.50 0.70 -14.27
CA HIS A 178 0.73 2.07 -13.84
C HIS A 178 0.94 2.07 -12.33
N LEU A 179 2.17 1.75 -11.92
CA LEU A 179 2.60 2.06 -10.57
C LEU A 179 2.80 3.57 -10.54
N ASN A 180 1.97 4.28 -9.79
CA ASN A 180 2.29 5.66 -9.48
C ASN A 180 3.61 5.62 -8.68
N PRO A 181 4.74 6.16 -9.19
CA PRO A 181 6.01 6.16 -8.48
C PRO A 181 5.96 7.01 -7.20
N SER A 182 4.86 7.77 -7.02
CA SER A 182 4.52 8.39 -5.74
C SER A 182 3.99 7.40 -4.71
N LEU A 183 3.99 6.09 -5.00
CA LEU A 183 3.76 4.98 -4.08
C LEU A 183 4.33 5.41 -2.74
N LYS A 184 3.39 5.71 -1.85
CA LYS A 184 3.65 6.54 -0.70
C LYS A 184 4.70 5.79 0.10
N LYS A 185 5.93 6.27 -0.02
CA LYS A 185 6.53 6.96 1.11
C LYS A 185 5.41 7.73 1.80
N VAL A 186 4.71 7.07 2.73
CA VAL A 186 4.23 7.69 3.97
C VAL A 186 5.49 8.06 4.77
N ARG A 187 6.46 8.70 4.10
CA ARG A 187 7.43 9.56 4.71
C ARG A 187 6.58 10.71 5.19
N PHE A 188 6.30 10.73 6.48
CA PHE A 188 6.60 11.97 7.19
C PHE A 188 8.08 12.28 6.92
N SER A 189 8.34 12.91 5.78
CA SER A 189 9.63 13.44 5.45
C SER A 189 9.87 14.54 6.47
N LYS A 190 10.77 14.30 7.44
CA LYS A 190 11.20 15.34 8.40
C LYS A 190 11.53 16.63 7.66
N ILE A 191 12.11 16.52 6.46
CA ILE A 191 12.44 17.63 5.57
C ILE A 191 11.19 18.32 5.00
N LYS A 192 10.15 17.59 4.56
CA LYS A 192 8.89 18.19 4.06
C LYS A 192 8.09 18.86 5.19
N TYR A 193 8.18 18.31 6.41
CA TYR A 193 7.66 18.95 7.63
C TYR A 193 8.45 20.21 8.01
N ILE A 194 9.80 20.17 7.95
CA ILE A 194 10.66 21.33 8.19
C ILE A 194 10.38 22.43 7.15
N ILE A 195 10.29 22.10 5.86
CA ILE A 195 9.98 23.06 4.78
C ILE A 195 8.58 23.65 4.96
N ARG A 196 7.57 22.85 5.31
CA ARG A 196 6.22 23.36 5.61
C ARG A 196 6.20 24.25 6.86
N LYS A 197 6.95 23.90 7.91
CA LYS A 197 7.10 24.69 9.14
C LYS A 197 7.84 26.01 8.90
N MET A 198 8.83 26.02 8.01
CA MET A 198 9.52 27.25 7.60
C MET A 198 8.60 28.14 6.75
N LYS A 199 7.84 27.55 5.80
CA LYS A 199 6.84 28.29 5.01
C LYS A 199 5.75 28.90 5.90
N SER A 200 5.20 28.16 6.86
CA SER A 200 4.16 28.68 7.74
C SER A 200 4.66 29.80 8.67
N ARG A 201 5.88 29.67 9.22
CA ARG A 201 6.51 30.74 10.02
C ARG A 201 6.76 32.02 9.23
N ARG A 202 7.06 31.90 7.93
CA ARG A 202 7.24 33.06 7.05
C ARG A 202 5.93 33.78 6.79
N ILE A 203 4.85 33.04 6.50
CA ILE A 203 3.50 33.59 6.31
C ILE A 203 3.02 34.32 7.59
N ILE A 204 3.24 33.73 8.77
CA ILE A 204 2.87 34.36 10.05
C ILE A 204 3.65 35.67 10.24
N ARG A 205 4.96 35.69 9.98
CA ARG A 205 5.76 36.93 10.08
C ARG A 205 5.29 38.01 9.12
N GLU A 206 4.96 37.64 7.88
CA GLU A 206 4.44 38.57 6.87
C GLU A 206 3.07 39.15 7.30
N GLN A 207 2.22 38.35 7.94
CA GLN A 207 0.94 38.80 8.51
C GLN A 207 1.13 39.72 9.72
N THR A 208 2.02 39.37 10.66
CA THR A 208 2.31 40.22 11.84
C THR A 208 2.96 41.55 11.46
N SER A 209 3.82 41.57 10.42
CA SER A 209 4.38 42.82 9.89
C SER A 209 3.34 43.69 9.17
N GLN A 210 2.30 43.09 8.60
CA GLN A 210 1.19 43.85 8.00
C GLN A 210 0.21 44.39 9.05
N GLU A 211 0.04 43.72 10.18
CA GLU A 211 -0.75 44.21 11.31
C GLU A 211 -0.03 45.37 12.05
N ASN A 212 1.28 45.25 12.30
CA ASN A 212 2.06 46.32 12.93
C ASN A 212 2.25 47.58 12.04
N ASN A 213 2.03 47.48 10.73
CA ASN A 213 2.04 48.64 9.81
C ASN A 213 0.65 49.27 9.66
N LYS A 214 -0.37 48.73 10.32
CA LYS A 214 -1.75 49.27 10.35
C LYS A 214 -2.09 49.96 11.68
N GLU A 215 -1.25 49.82 12.69
CA GLU A 215 -1.21 50.69 13.88
C GLU A 215 -0.28 51.88 13.64
#